data_AF-A0A1G9H6D4-F1
#
_entry.id   AF-A0A1G9H6D4-F1
#
_cell.length_a   1.000
_cell.length_b   1.000
_cell.length_c   1.000
_cell.angle_alpha   90.00
_cell.angle_beta   90.00
_cell.angle_gamma   90.00
#
_symmetry.space_group_name_H-M   'P 1'
#
loop_
_entity.id
_entity.type
_entity.pdbx_description
1 polymer ?
#
loop_
_entity_poly.entity_id
_entity_poly.type
_entity_poly.pdbx_seq_one_letter_code
_entity_poly.pdbx_strand_id
1 'polypeptide(L)'
;MPDPFPPSERVELVARAILLRAGIARFQEERRANWDRLALRPGDATARLQNADDLQTLDDALRLMDRAIDLLESPTEDRVAVVAFGIEQLQHRVTELEEYADLKEPIGLLRELIES
;
A
#
# COMPACT_ATOMS: atom_id res chain seq x y z
N MET A 1 -1.72 -28.54 16.26
CA MET A 1 -1.16 -27.19 16.50
C MET A 1 -2.35 -26.24 16.51
N PRO A 2 -2.43 -25.27 17.43
CA PRO A 2 -3.38 -24.17 17.26
C PRO A 2 -3.04 -23.40 15.97
N ASP A 3 -4.05 -23.01 15.21
CA ASP A 3 -3.90 -22.13 14.04
C ASP A 3 -3.22 -20.83 14.50
N PRO A 4 -2.05 -20.45 13.96
CA PRO A 4 -1.32 -19.26 14.38
C PRO A 4 -2.11 -17.96 14.14
N PHE A 5 -3.17 -18.00 13.32
CA PHE A 5 -4.07 -16.89 13.07
C PHE A 5 -5.54 -17.33 13.16
N PRO A 6 -6.18 -17.25 14.35
CA PRO A 6 -7.58 -17.60 14.50
C PRO A 6 -8.47 -16.76 13.55
N PRO A 7 -9.64 -17.28 13.13
CA PRO A 7 -10.48 -16.63 12.14
C PRO A 7 -10.81 -15.15 12.42
N SER A 8 -10.96 -14.77 13.69
CA SER A 8 -11.22 -13.38 14.10
C SER A 8 -10.06 -12.45 13.77
N GLU A 9 -8.82 -12.87 14.04
CA GLU A 9 -7.61 -12.07 13.75
C GLU A 9 -7.39 -11.92 12.24
N ARG A 10 -7.74 -12.95 11.46
CA ARG A 10 -7.70 -12.87 10.00
C ARG A 10 -8.71 -11.86 9.45
N VAL A 11 -9.94 -11.85 9.97
CA VAL A 11 -10.97 -10.87 9.56
C VAL A 11 -10.52 -9.45 9.87
N GLU A 12 -9.93 -9.22 11.05
CA GLU A 12 -9.37 -7.92 11.40
C GLU A 12 -8.24 -7.50 10.47
N LEU A 13 -7.34 -8.43 10.13
CA LEU A 13 -6.23 -8.16 9.25
C LEU A 13 -6.68 -7.83 7.82
N VAL A 14 -7.67 -8.57 7.29
CA VAL A 14 -8.31 -8.25 6.00
C VAL A 14 -8.96 -6.87 6.05
N ALA A 15 -9.70 -6.55 7.11
CA ALA A 15 -10.32 -5.24 7.26
C ALA A 15 -9.28 -4.10 7.30
N ARG A 16 -8.16 -4.29 8.00
CA ARG A 16 -7.04 -3.33 8.03
C ARG A 16 -6.43 -3.15 6.64
N ALA A 17 -6.20 -4.25 5.91
CA ALA A 17 -5.68 -4.22 4.55
C ALA A 17 -6.60 -3.42 3.61
N ILE A 18 -7.91 -3.66 3.68
CA ILE A 18 -8.92 -2.94 2.89
C ILE A 18 -8.91 -1.43 3.21
N LEU A 19 -8.87 -1.06 4.49
CA LEU A 19 -8.84 0.34 4.90
C LEU A 19 -7.57 1.05 4.43
N LEU A 20 -6.42 0.40 4.55
CA LEU A 20 -5.14 0.93 4.08
C LEU A 20 -5.15 1.10 2.55
N ARG A 21 -5.64 0.11 1.81
CA ARG A 21 -5.84 0.16 0.36
C ARG A 21 -6.75 1.32 -0.05
N ALA A 22 -7.86 1.52 0.67
CA ALA A 22 -8.77 2.64 0.42
C ALA A 22 -8.11 4.01 0.68
N GLY A 23 -7.30 4.14 1.74
CA GLY A 23 -6.53 5.34 2.04
C GLY A 23 -5.52 5.68 0.94
N ILE A 24 -4.76 4.68 0.47
CA ILE A 24 -3.82 4.83 -0.64
C ILE A 24 -4.55 5.24 -1.93
N ALA A 25 -5.70 4.63 -2.24
CA ALA A 25 -6.48 4.94 -3.43
C ALA A 25 -6.97 6.39 -3.41
N ARG A 26 -7.48 6.85 -2.26
CA ARG A 26 -7.89 8.24 -2.09
C ARG A 26 -6.72 9.20 -2.28
N PHE A 27 -5.56 8.92 -1.69
CA PHE A 27 -4.39 9.78 -1.85
C PHE A 27 -3.90 9.82 -3.31
N GLN A 28 -3.92 8.69 -4.01
CA GLN A 28 -3.57 8.60 -5.42
C GLN A 28 -4.51 9.45 -6.30
N GLU A 29 -5.81 9.42 -6.03
CA GLU A 29 -6.79 10.23 -6.73
C GLU A 29 -6.62 11.73 -6.44
N GLU A 30 -6.47 12.11 -5.17
CA GLU A 30 -6.23 13.50 -4.75
C GLU A 30 -4.96 14.05 -5.40
N ARG A 31 -3.89 13.24 -5.44
CA ARG A 31 -2.63 13.61 -6.07
C ARG A 31 -2.76 13.77 -7.58
N ARG A 32 -3.42 12.83 -8.27
CA ARG A 32 -3.66 12.90 -9.72
C ARG A 32 -4.47 14.15 -10.07
N ALA A 33 -5.56 14.42 -9.33
CA ALA A 33 -6.39 15.61 -9.53
C ALA A 33 -5.62 16.92 -9.27
N ASN A 34 -4.79 16.98 -8.22
CA ASN A 34 -3.96 18.14 -7.94
C ASN A 34 -2.91 18.37 -9.03
N TRP A 35 -2.30 17.31 -9.54
CA TRP A 35 -1.32 17.42 -10.61
C TRP A 35 -1.95 17.83 -11.94
N ASP A 36 -3.12 17.30 -12.31
CA ASP A 36 -3.83 17.70 -13.53
C ASP A 36 -4.14 19.21 -13.54
N ARG A 37 -4.44 19.78 -12.36
CA ARG A 37 -4.62 21.24 -12.18
C ARG A 37 -3.31 22.02 -12.33
N LEU A 38 -2.19 21.47 -11.90
CA LEU A 38 -0.86 22.10 -11.94
C LEU A 38 -0.16 21.95 -13.30
N ALA A 39 -0.40 20.85 -14.03
CA ALA A 39 0.20 20.54 -15.33
C ALA A 39 -0.17 21.56 -16.43
N LEU A 40 -1.25 22.33 -16.23
CA LEU A 40 -1.64 23.47 -17.05
C LEU A 40 -0.67 24.67 -16.94
N ARG A 41 0.28 24.65 -15.99
CA ARG A 41 1.32 25.67 -15.84
C ARG A 41 2.65 25.19 -16.47
N PRO A 42 3.24 25.96 -17.41
CA PRO A 42 4.55 25.65 -17.96
C PRO A 42 5.63 25.99 -16.94
N GLY A 43 6.37 24.99 -16.48
CA GLY A 43 7.54 25.18 -15.63
C GLY A 43 7.80 23.94 -14.79
N ASP A 44 9.01 23.40 -14.90
CA ASP A 44 9.56 22.32 -14.08
C ASP A 44 9.32 20.87 -14.54
N ALA A 45 10.16 20.44 -15.51
CA ALA A 45 10.23 19.04 -15.96
C ALA A 45 10.60 18.06 -14.83
N THR A 46 11.38 18.50 -13.85
CA THR A 46 11.79 17.68 -12.70
C THR A 46 10.60 17.35 -11.82
N ALA A 47 9.76 18.34 -11.51
CA ALA A 47 8.52 18.13 -10.76
C ALA A 47 7.57 17.16 -11.50
N ARG A 48 7.53 17.19 -12.84
CA ARG A 48 6.70 16.27 -13.63
C ARG A 48 7.20 14.82 -13.52
N LEU A 49 8.51 14.63 -13.62
CA LEU A 49 9.13 13.31 -13.50
C LEU A 49 8.92 12.74 -12.10
N GLN A 50 9.14 13.55 -11.06
CA GLN A 50 8.90 13.13 -9.67
C GLN A 50 7.43 12.76 -9.46
N ASN A 51 6.48 13.57 -9.96
CA ASN A 51 5.07 13.25 -9.80
C ASN A 51 4.66 11.97 -10.54
N ALA A 52 5.20 11.72 -11.74
CA ALA A 52 4.93 10.49 -12.47
C ALA A 52 5.44 9.26 -11.70
N ASP A 53 6.63 9.36 -11.11
CA ASP A 53 7.25 8.30 -10.31
C ASP A 53 6.47 8.04 -9.00
N ASP A 54 6.00 9.09 -8.33
CA ASP A 54 5.17 8.97 -7.13
C ASP A 54 3.80 8.34 -7.45
N LEU A 55 3.16 8.75 -8.56
CA LEU A 55 1.91 8.12 -9.01
C LEU A 55 2.10 6.65 -9.38
N GLN A 56 3.21 6.30 -10.01
CA GLN A 56 3.55 4.92 -10.33
C GLN A 56 3.75 4.09 -9.04
N THR A 57 4.44 4.66 -8.06
CA THR A 57 4.62 4.05 -6.73
C THR A 57 3.28 3.75 -6.07
N LEU A 58 2.33 4.69 -6.13
CA LEU A 58 0.98 4.52 -5.59
C LEU A 58 0.16 3.46 -6.33
N ASP A 59 0.25 3.43 -7.67
CA ASP A 59 -0.40 2.39 -8.48
C ASP A 59 0.13 0.99 -8.15
N ASP A 60 1.44 0.86 -7.92
CA ASP A 60 2.05 -0.40 -7.50
C ASP A 60 1.68 -0.79 -6.07
N ALA A 61 1.55 0.19 -5.17
CA ALA A 61 1.04 -0.02 -3.81
C ALA A 61 -0.37 -0.64 -3.85
N LEU A 62 -1.26 -0.10 -4.69
CA LEU A 62 -2.64 -0.59 -4.81
C LEU A 62 -2.68 -2.04 -5.28
N ARG A 63 -1.88 -2.39 -6.30
CA ARG A 63 -1.76 -3.77 -6.80
C ARG A 63 -1.24 -4.72 -5.74
N LEU A 64 -0.24 -4.30 -4.97
CA LEU A 64 0.32 -5.11 -3.88
C LEU A 64 -0.68 -5.29 -2.73
N MET A 65 -1.45 -4.26 -2.40
CA MET A 65 -2.51 -4.37 -1.40
C MET A 65 -3.64 -5.30 -1.85
N ASP A 66 -4.05 -5.23 -3.12
CA ASP A 66 -5.03 -6.17 -3.67
C ASP A 66 -4.48 -7.62 -3.58
N ARG A 67 -3.20 -7.82 -3.89
CA ARG A 67 -2.55 -9.14 -3.75
C ARG A 67 -2.44 -9.61 -2.29
N ALA A 68 -2.16 -8.70 -1.36
CA ALA A 68 -2.11 -8.99 0.06
C ALA A 68 -3.49 -9.44 0.57
N ILE A 69 -4.56 -8.76 0.16
CA ILE A 69 -5.94 -9.13 0.49
C ILE A 69 -6.27 -10.53 -0.03
N ASP A 70 -5.97 -10.82 -1.31
CA ASP A 70 -6.19 -12.15 -1.89
C ASP A 70 -5.49 -13.27 -1.09
N LEU A 71 -4.25 -13.02 -0.63
CA LEU A 71 -3.48 -13.97 0.17
C LEU A 71 -4.08 -14.18 1.57
N LEU A 72 -4.64 -13.13 2.16
CA LEU A 72 -5.32 -13.21 3.45
C LEU A 72 -6.67 -13.94 3.35
N GLU A 73 -7.38 -13.80 2.23
CA GLU A 73 -8.66 -14.46 1.97
C GLU A 73 -8.50 -15.94 1.57
N SER A 74 -7.37 -16.32 0.98
CA SER A 74 -7.02 -17.72 0.63
C SER A 74 -5.72 -18.19 1.32
N PRO A 75 -5.71 -18.29 2.65
CA PRO A 75 -4.49 -18.47 3.42
C PRO A 75 -3.89 -19.87 3.25
N THR A 76 -2.66 -19.96 2.73
CA THR A 76 -1.71 -20.98 3.20
C THR A 76 -1.09 -20.46 4.50
N GLU A 77 -1.10 -21.27 5.57
CA GLU A 77 -0.72 -20.84 6.94
C GLU A 77 0.63 -20.10 7.01
N ASP A 78 1.59 -20.44 6.15
CA ASP A 78 2.93 -19.82 6.13
C ASP A 78 2.97 -18.40 5.53
N ARG A 79 1.99 -17.98 4.71
CA ARG A 79 2.04 -16.67 4.03
C ARG A 79 1.29 -15.56 4.78
N VAL A 80 0.35 -15.92 5.66
CA VAL A 80 -0.46 -14.94 6.40
C VAL A 80 0.38 -14.08 7.33
N ALA A 81 1.29 -14.69 8.10
CA ALA A 81 2.14 -13.97 9.05
C ALA A 81 3.07 -12.96 8.35
N VAL A 82 3.61 -13.35 7.19
CA VAL A 82 4.49 -12.53 6.35
C VAL A 82 3.74 -11.31 5.81
N VAL A 83 2.53 -11.53 5.29
CA VAL A 83 1.65 -10.44 4.80
C VAL A 83 1.19 -9.54 5.95
N ALA A 84 0.87 -10.10 7.11
CA ALA A 84 0.48 -9.36 8.30
C ALA A 84 1.56 -8.36 8.73
N PHE A 85 2.81 -8.83 8.82
CA PHE A 85 3.96 -8.00 9.15
C PHE A 85 4.14 -6.86 8.13
N GLY A 86 4.08 -7.17 6.83
CA GLY A 86 4.20 -6.14 5.79
C GLY A 86 3.11 -5.07 5.84
N ILE A 87 1.85 -5.47 6.10
CA ILE A 87 0.72 -4.53 6.26
C ILE A 87 0.93 -3.63 7.47
N GLU A 88 1.42 -4.17 8.59
CA GLU A 88 1.68 -3.40 9.80
C GLU A 88 2.76 -2.33 9.56
N GLN A 89 3.86 -2.69 8.90
CA GLN A 89 4.92 -1.74 8.54
C GLN A 89 4.41 -0.63 7.62
N LEU A 90 3.61 -0.98 6.61
CA LEU A 90 3.01 -0.01 5.70
C LEU A 90 2.00 0.89 6.43
N GLN A 91 1.16 0.33 7.30
CA GLN A 91 0.18 1.08 8.09
C GLN A 91 0.87 2.05 9.05
N HIS A 92 1.94 1.62 9.73
CA HIS A 92 2.72 2.47 10.65
C HIS A 92 3.31 3.67 9.90
N ARG A 93 3.95 3.44 8.73
CA ARG A 93 4.51 4.52 7.92
C ARG A 93 3.43 5.50 7.42
N VAL A 94 2.30 4.98 6.93
CA VAL A 94 1.20 5.82 6.43
C VAL A 94 0.52 6.64 7.53
N THR A 95 0.29 6.04 8.70
CA THR A 95 -0.56 6.63 9.74
C THR A 95 0.22 7.52 10.70
N GLU A 96 1.42 7.10 11.12
CA GLU A 96 2.18 7.83 12.15
C GLU A 96 3.02 8.96 11.57
N LEU A 97 3.42 8.85 10.31
CA LEU A 97 4.24 9.86 9.66
C LEU A 97 3.42 10.75 8.72
N GLU A 98 2.16 10.41 8.46
CA GLU A 98 1.30 11.09 7.46
C GLU A 98 1.98 11.18 6.07
N GLU A 99 2.99 10.33 5.83
CA GLU A 99 3.90 10.39 4.69
C GLU A 99 3.43 9.44 3.58
N TYR A 100 2.31 9.77 2.95
CA TYR A 100 1.94 9.10 1.69
C TYR A 100 2.92 9.42 0.53
N ALA A 101 3.76 10.44 0.70
CA ALA A 101 4.76 10.83 -0.29
C ALA A 101 6.00 9.93 -0.31
N ASP A 102 6.21 9.09 0.73
CA ASP A 102 7.40 8.23 0.87
C ASP A 102 7.02 6.77 1.13
N LEU A 103 6.25 6.20 0.18
CA LEU A 103 5.80 4.81 0.28
C LEU A 103 6.74 3.82 -0.40
N LYS A 104 7.80 4.28 -1.08
CA LYS A 104 8.69 3.40 -1.85
C LYS A 104 9.31 2.31 -1.00
N GLU A 105 9.86 2.68 0.16
CA GLU A 105 10.49 1.74 1.08
C GLU A 105 9.49 0.72 1.65
N PRO A 106 8.37 1.11 2.29
CA PRO A 106 7.44 0.13 2.86
C PRO A 106 6.73 -0.71 1.78
N ILE A 107 6.48 -0.18 0.57
CA ILE A 107 5.96 -0.96 -0.55
C ILE A 107 7.00 -1.98 -1.03
N GLY A 108 8.27 -1.57 -1.12
CA GLY A 108 9.38 -2.46 -1.48
C GLY A 108 9.47 -3.64 -0.51
N LEU A 109 9.41 -3.36 0.80
CA LEU A 109 9.40 -4.40 1.82
C LEU A 109 8.18 -5.34 1.68
N LEU A 110 6.96 -4.79 1.54
CA LEU A 110 5.75 -5.60 1.37
C LEU A 110 5.85 -6.49 0.11
N ARG A 111 6.41 -5.96 -0.98
CA ARG A 111 6.66 -6.70 -2.22
C ARG A 111 7.59 -7.88 -1.99
N GLU A 112 8.75 -7.64 -1.39
CA GLU A 112 9.74 -8.70 -1.10
C GLU A 112 9.11 -9.81 -0.25
N LEU A 113 8.33 -9.44 0.76
CA LEU A 113 7.63 -10.37 1.64
C LEU A 113 6.59 -11.22 0.88
N ILE A 114 5.81 -10.61 -0.03
CA ILE A 114 4.78 -11.31 -0.83
C ILE A 114 5.38 -12.20 -1.92
N GLU A 115 6.45 -11.73 -2.57
CA GLU A 115 7.07 -12.36 -3.73
C GLU A 115 8.14 -13.41 -3.36
N SER A 116 8.57 -13.47 -2.09
CA SER A 116 9.40 -14.57 -1.54
C SER A 116 8.68 -15.92 -1.46
#